data_AF-A0A231GST0-F1
#
_entry.id   AF-A0A231GST0-F1
#
_cell.length_a   1.000
_cell.length_b   1.000
_cell.length_c   1.000
_cell.angle_alpha   90.00
_cell.angle_beta   90.00
_cell.angle_gamma   90.00
#
_symmetry.space_group_name_H-M   'P 1'
#
loop_
_entity.id
_entity.type
_entity.pdbx_description
1 polymer ?
#
loop_
_entity_poly.entity_id
_entity_poly.type
_entity_poly.pdbx_seq_one_letter_code
_entity_poly.pdbx_strand_id
1 'polypeptide(L)'
;MLAEPLADCLAEDAEGRPCLEVRSPLDLERELGLPGGHIFHGDLEFPWRATEADDPAHRWGVATGVPNVLCCGAGAVRGGGVSGIGGHNAAMAVLDR
;
A
#
# COMPACT_ATOMS: atom_id res chain seq x y z
N MET A 1 25.68 -0.79 -1.79
CA MET A 1 26.35 -0.29 -0.57
C MET A 1 26.06 1.20 -0.46
N LEU A 2 25.82 1.73 0.74
CA LEU A 2 25.52 3.15 0.94
C LEU A 2 26.72 4.02 0.54
N ALA A 3 26.46 5.26 0.12
CA ALA A 3 27.51 6.20 -0.27
C ALA A 3 28.36 6.66 0.93
N GLU A 4 27.75 6.73 2.11
CA GLU A 4 28.37 7.11 3.37
C GLU A 4 27.79 6.30 4.54
N PRO A 5 28.49 6.20 5.69
CA PRO A 5 27.93 5.60 6.90
C PRO A 5 26.70 6.37 7.41
N LEU A 6 25.69 5.65 7.88
CA LEU A 6 24.49 6.26 8.50
C LEU A 6 24.61 6.46 10.01
N ALA A 7 25.74 6.12 10.63
CA ALA A 7 25.90 6.11 12.08
C ALA A 7 25.55 7.48 12.72
N ASP A 8 25.97 8.56 12.08
CA ASP A 8 25.74 9.93 12.56
C ASP A 8 24.28 10.41 12.36
N CYS A 9 23.46 9.64 11.65
CA CYS A 9 22.02 9.90 11.48
C CYS A 9 21.16 9.15 12.52
N LEU A 10 21.75 8.23 13.30
CA LEU A 10 21.01 7.43 14.27
C LEU A 10 20.91 8.19 15.60
N ALA A 11 19.71 8.26 16.17
CA ALA A 11 19.54 8.71 17.54
C ALA A 11 20.07 7.65 18.53
N GLU A 12 20.51 8.08 19.71
CA GLU A 12 20.90 7.17 20.79
C GLU A 12 19.80 7.08 21.85
N ASP A 13 19.64 5.89 22.44
CA ASP A 13 18.78 5.69 23.60
C ASP A 13 19.45 6.15 24.92
N ALA A 14 18.78 5.96 26.06
CA ALA A 14 19.29 6.38 27.37
C ALA A 14 20.58 5.68 27.80
N GLU A 15 20.93 4.55 27.16
CA GLU A 15 22.15 3.80 27.41
C GLU A 15 23.23 4.05 26.35
N GLY A 16 23.02 5.01 25.43
CA GLY A 16 23.97 5.35 24.37
C GLY A 16 23.97 4.36 23.21
N ARG A 17 22.94 3.52 23.06
CA ARG A 17 22.85 2.55 21.95
C ARG A 17 22.09 3.18 20.77
N PRO A 18 22.48 2.88 19.51
CA PRO A 18 21.78 3.41 18.36
C PRO A 18 20.34 2.88 18.29
N CYS A 19 19.38 3.79 18.11
CA CYS A 19 17.98 3.49 17.86
C CYS A 19 17.82 2.98 16.42
N LEU A 20 17.98 1.68 16.21
CA LEU A 20 17.87 1.03 14.91
C LEU A 20 16.97 -0.19 14.99
N GLU A 21 16.00 -0.26 14.08
CA GLU A 21 15.17 -1.45 13.84
C GLU A 21 15.30 -1.86 12.37
N VAL A 22 15.39 -3.16 12.13
CA VAL A 22 15.48 -3.72 10.78
C VAL A 22 14.39 -4.76 10.60
N ARG A 23 13.61 -4.62 9.52
CA ARG A 23 12.56 -5.55 9.13
C ARG A 23 12.78 -6.03 7.72
N SER A 24 12.89 -7.34 7.55
CA SER A 24 12.89 -7.97 6.24
C SER A 24 11.45 -8.11 5.71
N PRO A 25 11.26 -8.37 4.39
CA PRO A 25 9.94 -8.69 3.85
C PRO A 25 9.24 -9.85 4.59
N LEU A 26 9.98 -10.85 5.04
CA LEU A 26 9.44 -11.97 5.84
C LEU A 26 8.96 -11.54 7.23
N ASP A 27 9.64 -10.56 7.84
CA ASP A 27 9.21 -9.98 9.11
C ASP A 27 7.94 -9.16 8.93
N LEU A 28 7.88 -8.36 7.85
CA LEU A 28 6.69 -7.57 7.51
C LEU A 28 5.47 -8.46 7.22
N GLU A 29 5.67 -9.56 6.50
CA GLU A 29 4.61 -10.53 6.23
C GLU A 29 4.12 -11.20 7.52
N ARG A 30 5.05 -11.66 8.37
CA ARG A 30 4.71 -12.35 9.62
C ARG A 30 4.05 -11.45 10.66
N GLU A 31 4.49 -10.21 10.78
CA GLU A 31 4.13 -9.35 11.91
C GLU A 31 3.07 -8.31 11.58
N LEU A 32 3.06 -7.81 10.33
CA LEU A 32 2.10 -6.80 9.87
C LEU A 32 1.08 -7.38 8.89
N GLY A 33 1.23 -8.65 8.48
CA GLY A 33 0.33 -9.26 7.50
C GLY A 33 0.47 -8.64 6.11
N LEU A 34 1.63 -8.08 5.78
CA LEU A 34 1.94 -7.55 4.44
C LEU A 34 2.39 -8.71 3.55
N PRO A 35 1.53 -9.28 2.67
CA PRO A 35 1.89 -10.46 1.89
C PRO A 35 3.14 -10.17 1.06
N GLY A 36 4.12 -11.06 1.06
CA GLY A 36 5.41 -10.86 0.39
C GLY A 36 6.22 -9.62 0.85
N GLY A 37 5.81 -8.96 1.94
CA GLY A 37 6.34 -7.66 2.37
C GLY A 37 5.92 -6.48 1.49
N HIS A 38 4.87 -6.62 0.68
CA HIS A 38 4.41 -5.56 -0.23
C HIS A 38 3.76 -4.41 0.55
N ILE A 39 4.38 -3.24 0.54
CA ILE A 39 3.81 -2.01 1.16
C ILE A 39 2.49 -1.55 0.50
N PHE A 40 2.24 -2.03 -0.72
CA PHE A 40 0.98 -1.81 -1.45
C PHE A 40 0.00 -2.97 -1.26
N HIS A 41 0.27 -3.91 -0.34
CA HIS A 41 -0.61 -5.03 -0.01
C HIS A 41 -0.93 -5.95 -1.21
N GLY A 42 -0.05 -5.96 -2.22
CA GLY A 42 -0.17 -6.72 -3.45
C GLY A 42 0.84 -6.24 -4.51
N ASP A 43 0.82 -6.89 -5.66
CA ASP A 43 1.62 -6.48 -6.82
C ASP A 43 1.11 -5.16 -7.40
N LEU A 44 2.04 -4.38 -7.95
CA LEU A 44 1.68 -3.17 -8.69
C LEU A 44 1.11 -3.56 -10.06
N GLU A 45 -0.11 -3.08 -10.32
CA GLU A 45 -0.74 -3.22 -11.63
C GLU A 45 -0.54 -1.94 -12.46
N PHE A 46 -0.62 -2.07 -13.79
CA PHE A 46 -0.53 -0.92 -14.67
C PHE A 46 -1.71 0.02 -14.41
N PRO A 47 -1.49 1.32 -14.15
CA PRO A 47 -2.55 2.18 -13.60
C PRO A 47 -3.64 2.53 -14.61
N TRP A 48 -3.39 2.27 -15.89
CA TRP A 48 -4.31 2.55 -17.00
C TRP A 48 -5.01 1.27 -17.42
N ARG A 49 -6.34 1.33 -17.56
CA ARG A 49 -7.10 0.23 -18.15
C ARG A 49 -6.93 0.21 -19.67
N ALA A 50 -6.76 -0.98 -20.22
CA ALA A 50 -6.80 -1.20 -21.67
C ALA A 50 -8.22 -1.39 -22.21
N THR A 51 -9.18 -1.68 -21.34
CA THR A 51 -10.57 -1.98 -21.70
C THR A 51 -11.54 -1.17 -20.85
N GLU A 52 -12.73 -0.92 -21.39
CA GLU A 52 -13.85 -0.33 -20.67
C GLU A 52 -14.24 -1.17 -19.43
N ALA A 53 -14.88 -0.53 -18.46
CA ALA A 53 -15.33 -1.17 -17.23
C ALA A 53 -16.86 -1.25 -17.21
N ASP A 54 -17.37 -2.45 -16.91
CA ASP A 54 -18.81 -2.73 -16.92
C ASP A 54 -19.54 -2.18 -15.69
N ASP A 55 -18.83 -1.89 -14.60
CA ASP A 55 -19.40 -1.31 -13.38
C ASP A 55 -18.49 -0.25 -12.72
N PRO A 56 -19.05 0.60 -11.83
CA PRO A 56 -18.30 1.65 -11.16
C PRO A 56 -17.11 1.16 -10.34
N ALA A 57 -17.21 0.04 -9.62
CA ALA A 57 -16.13 -0.43 -8.76
C ALA A 57 -14.89 -0.81 -9.60
N HIS A 58 -15.11 -1.46 -10.74
CA HIS A 58 -14.04 -1.78 -11.69
C HIS A 58 -13.48 -0.52 -12.36
N ARG A 59 -14.34 0.42 -12.76
CA ARG A 59 -13.94 1.72 -13.35
C ARG A 59 -13.02 2.50 -12.42
N TRP A 60 -13.43 2.60 -11.15
CA TRP A 60 -12.69 3.28 -10.10
C TRP A 60 -11.54 2.42 -9.52
N GLY A 61 -11.32 1.19 -10.01
CA GLY A 61 -10.16 0.36 -9.64
C GLY A 61 -10.17 -0.11 -8.19
N VAL A 62 -11.36 -0.21 -7.59
CA VAL A 62 -11.60 -0.53 -6.17
C VAL A 62 -12.47 -1.77 -6.00
N ALA A 63 -12.77 -2.46 -7.09
CA ALA A 63 -13.53 -3.71 -7.07
C ALA A 63 -12.84 -4.77 -6.22
N THR A 64 -13.66 -5.60 -5.58
CA THR A 64 -13.23 -6.84 -4.94
C THR A 64 -14.04 -8.00 -5.52
N GLY A 65 -13.67 -9.24 -5.18
CA GLY A 65 -14.47 -10.42 -5.53
C GLY A 65 -15.79 -10.54 -4.75
N VAL A 66 -16.09 -9.61 -3.85
CA VAL A 66 -17.27 -9.65 -2.97
C VAL A 66 -18.20 -8.47 -3.28
N PRO A 67 -19.50 -8.72 -3.58
CA PRO A 67 -20.45 -7.65 -3.85
C PRO A 67 -20.55 -6.64 -2.71
N ASN A 68 -20.62 -5.35 -3.06
CA ASN A 68 -20.72 -4.23 -2.11
C ASN A 68 -19.53 -4.06 -1.14
N VAL A 69 -18.40 -4.74 -1.39
CA VAL A 69 -17.14 -4.54 -0.67
C VAL A 69 -16.12 -3.92 -1.62
N LEU A 70 -15.53 -2.80 -1.23
CA LEU A 70 -14.60 -2.03 -2.05
C LEU A 70 -13.23 -1.90 -1.36
N CYS A 71 -12.16 -1.96 -2.14
CA CYS A 71 -10.81 -1.72 -1.66
C CYS A 71 -10.53 -0.21 -1.60
N CYS A 72 -10.43 0.35 -0.40
CA CYS A 72 -10.17 1.79 -0.19
C CYS A 72 -8.72 2.11 0.19
N GLY A 73 -7.83 1.11 0.20
CA GLY A 73 -6.46 1.21 0.69
C GLY A 73 -5.39 1.23 -0.40
N ALA A 74 -4.13 1.07 0.02
CA ALA A 74 -2.97 1.05 -0.87
C ALA A 74 -2.94 -0.15 -1.83
N GLY A 75 -3.77 -1.17 -1.62
CA GLY A 75 -3.93 -2.34 -2.49
C GLY A 75 -5.02 -2.22 -3.56
N ALA A 76 -5.57 -1.02 -3.79
CA ALA A 76 -6.40 -0.79 -4.98
C ALA A 76 -5.53 -0.90 -6.26
N VAL A 77 -6.13 -1.13 -7.44
CA VAL A 77 -5.41 -1.39 -8.72
C VAL A 77 -4.40 -0.29 -9.09
N ARG A 78 -4.65 0.95 -8.67
CA ARG A 78 -3.75 2.10 -8.92
C ARG A 78 -2.88 2.46 -7.71
N GLY A 79 -2.96 1.65 -6.67
CA GLY A 79 -2.37 1.85 -5.37
C GLY A 79 -2.78 3.17 -4.72
N GLY A 80 -1.85 3.75 -3.97
CA GLY A 80 -2.01 5.08 -3.42
C GLY A 80 -1.09 5.36 -2.24
N GLY A 81 -0.62 4.33 -1.53
CA GLY A 81 0.12 4.54 -0.28
C GLY A 81 -0.65 5.50 0.64
N VAL A 82 -0.03 6.64 0.97
CA VAL A 82 -0.60 7.70 1.82
C VAL A 82 -1.35 8.81 1.03
N SER A 83 -1.62 8.63 -0.27
CA SER A 83 -2.22 9.68 -1.12
C SER A 83 -3.72 9.91 -0.91
N GLY A 84 -4.43 8.94 -0.32
CA GLY A 84 -5.89 8.98 -0.16
C GLY A 84 -6.69 8.62 -1.43
N ILE A 85 -6.04 8.34 -2.56
CA ILE A 85 -6.70 8.03 -3.85
C ILE A 85 -7.62 6.81 -3.74
N GLY A 86 -7.20 5.73 -3.07
CA GLY A 86 -8.03 4.53 -2.92
C GLY A 86 -9.36 4.82 -2.22
N GLY A 87 -9.33 5.61 -1.14
CA GLY A 87 -10.52 6.01 -0.40
C GLY A 87 -11.44 6.92 -1.21
N HIS A 88 -10.87 7.91 -1.92
CA HIS A 88 -11.63 8.75 -2.84
C HIS A 88 -12.34 7.92 -3.92
N ASN A 89 -11.62 7.01 -4.57
CA ASN A 89 -12.17 6.17 -5.63
C ASN A 89 -13.28 5.24 -5.11
N ALA A 90 -13.11 4.67 -3.91
CA ALA A 90 -14.13 3.85 -3.28
C ALA A 90 -15.41 4.66 -3.00
N ALA A 91 -15.28 5.90 -2.52
CA ALA A 91 -16.42 6.79 -2.34
C ALA A 91 -17.11 7.12 -3.67
N MET A 92 -16.34 7.42 -4.71
CA MET A 92 -16.90 7.70 -6.04
C MET A 92 -17.63 6.49 -6.63
N ALA A 93 -17.09 5.27 -6.49
CA ALA A 93 -17.77 4.06 -6.92
C ALA A 93 -19.11 3.82 -6.20
N VAL A 94 -19.24 4.24 -4.93
CA VAL A 94 -20.51 4.16 -4.19
C VAL A 94 -21.53 5.20 -4.67
N LEU A 95 -21.07 6.39 -5.07
CA LEU A 95 -21.92 7.51 -5.50
C LEU A 95 -22.39 7.36 -6.96
N ASP A 96 -21.57 6.76 -7.81
CA ASP A 96 -21.77 6.58 -9.25
C ASP A 96 -22.77 5.45 -9.58
N ARG A 97 -23.88 5.37 -8.81
CA ARG A 97 -24.94 4.35 -8.97
C ARG A 97 -25.71 4.48 -10.26
#